data_AF-A0A6B3CJ50-F1
#
_entry.id   AF-A0A6B3CJ50-F1
#
_cell.length_a   1.000
_cell.length_b   1.000
_cell.length_c   1.000
_cell.angle_alpha   90.00
_cell.angle_beta   90.00
_cell.angle_gamma   90.00
#
_symmetry.space_group_name_H-M   'P 1'
#
loop_
_entity.id
_entity.type
_entity.pdbx_description
1 polymer ?
#
loop_
_entity_poly.entity_id
_entity_poly.type
_entity_poly.pdbx_seq_one_letter_code
_entity_poly.pdbx_strand_id
1 'polypeptide(L)'
;LCQRAENVYVGAPVGIMDQTASACCEEGHALFLDTRDLSQRQIPFDLAAEGMRLLVVDTRVKHSHSEGEYGKRRAGCEKGAALLGVDALRDVPYDGLDAALERLGDEEEVRRLVRHVVTEDERVERVVSLLESGD
;
A
#
# COMPACT_ATOMS: atom_id res chain seq x y z
N LEU A 1 8.93 -3.18 16.83
CA LEU A 1 10.14 -4.03 17.00
C LEU A 1 10.36 -4.94 15.79
N CYS A 2 9.33 -5.64 15.33
CA CYS A 2 9.40 -6.60 14.22
C CYS A 2 9.80 -5.96 12.86
N GLN A 3 9.20 -4.82 12.49
CA GLN A 3 9.60 -4.08 11.27
C GLN A 3 11.08 -3.67 11.29
N ARG A 4 11.58 -3.23 12.44
CA ARG A 4 13.00 -2.88 12.60
C ARG A 4 13.89 -4.12 12.52
N ALA A 5 13.44 -5.26 13.02
CA ALA A 5 14.18 -6.51 12.88
C ALA A 5 14.33 -6.91 11.40
N GLU A 6 13.27 -6.76 10.61
CA GLU A 6 13.27 -7.10 9.18
C GLU A 6 14.14 -6.13 8.36
N ASN A 7 14.02 -4.83 8.62
CA ASN A 7 14.86 -3.82 7.96
C ASN A 7 16.35 -3.92 8.33
N VAL A 8 16.68 -4.20 9.60
CA VAL A 8 18.06 -4.09 10.11
C VAL A 8 18.80 -5.43 10.13
N TYR A 9 18.12 -6.53 10.43
CA TYR A 9 18.75 -7.85 10.54
C TYR A 9 18.54 -8.72 9.30
N VAL A 10 17.38 -8.63 8.63
CA VAL A 10 17.12 -9.37 7.38
C VAL A 10 17.56 -8.56 6.15
N GLY A 11 17.64 -7.23 6.27
CA GLY A 11 18.05 -6.34 5.18
C GLY A 11 16.97 -6.10 4.13
N ALA A 12 15.73 -6.50 4.39
CA ALA A 12 14.60 -6.29 3.50
C ALA A 12 13.89 -4.96 3.85
N PRO A 13 13.81 -3.98 2.94
CA PRO A 13 13.26 -2.64 3.22
C PRO A 13 11.73 -2.59 3.36
N VAL A 14 11.12 -3.46 4.17
CA VAL A 14 9.67 -3.67 4.26
C VAL A 14 8.92 -2.54 4.99
N GLY A 15 7.64 -2.40 4.64
CA GLY A 15 6.66 -1.59 5.36
C GLY A 15 6.25 -2.19 6.72
N ILE A 16 5.27 -1.57 7.37
CA ILE A 16 4.76 -1.96 8.71
C ILE A 16 3.53 -2.87 8.67
N MET A 17 2.96 -3.07 7.46
CA MET A 17 1.65 -3.70 7.27
C MET A 17 1.59 -5.12 7.83
N ASP A 18 2.51 -6.00 7.42
CA ASP A 18 2.47 -7.43 7.77
C ASP A 18 2.56 -7.65 9.28
N GLN A 19 3.43 -6.88 9.94
CA GLN A 19 3.63 -7.01 11.39
C GLN A 19 2.43 -6.45 12.17
N THR A 20 1.81 -5.37 11.68
CA THR A 20 0.58 -4.82 12.28
C THR A 20 -0.61 -5.75 12.05
N ALA A 21 -0.83 -6.26 10.84
CA ALA A 21 -1.92 -7.19 10.55
C ALA A 21 -1.81 -8.47 11.39
N SER A 22 -0.62 -9.05 11.52
CA SER A 22 -0.40 -10.24 12.35
C SER A 22 -0.68 -10.02 13.84
N ALA A 23 -0.52 -8.79 14.34
CA ALA A 23 -0.65 -8.48 15.76
C ALA A 23 -2.03 -7.91 16.14
N CYS A 24 -2.71 -7.27 15.20
CA CYS A 24 -3.85 -6.42 15.48
C CYS A 24 -5.15 -6.81 14.77
N CYS A 25 -5.13 -7.74 13.79
CA CYS A 25 -6.37 -8.17 13.13
C CYS A 25 -7.33 -8.90 14.09
N GLU A 26 -8.63 -8.64 13.92
CA GLU A 26 -9.71 -9.31 14.62
C GLU A 26 -10.46 -10.28 13.70
N GLU A 27 -11.02 -11.36 14.27
CA GLU A 27 -11.82 -12.31 13.51
C GLU A 27 -13.04 -11.61 12.87
N GLY A 28 -13.35 -11.95 11.62
CA GLY A 28 -14.46 -11.35 10.87
C GLY A 28 -14.23 -9.91 10.41
N HIS A 29 -12.99 -9.38 10.50
CA HIS A 29 -12.67 -8.01 10.11
C HIS A 29 -11.46 -7.94 9.16
N ALA A 30 -11.48 -6.92 8.30
CA ALA A 30 -10.30 -6.43 7.61
C ALA A 30 -9.71 -5.24 8.40
N LEU A 31 -8.38 -5.16 8.49
CA LEU A 31 -7.71 -4.06 9.17
C LEU A 31 -7.38 -2.95 8.19
N PHE A 32 -7.99 -1.79 8.36
CA PHE A 32 -7.52 -0.55 7.74
C PHE A 32 -6.41 0.05 8.59
N LEU A 33 -5.26 0.31 7.97
CA LEU A 33 -4.07 0.87 8.61
C LEU A 33 -3.64 2.13 7.85
N ASP A 34 -3.72 3.27 8.52
CA ASP A 34 -3.09 4.49 8.03
C ASP A 34 -1.58 4.42 8.32
N THR A 35 -0.75 4.30 7.28
CA THR A 35 0.70 4.13 7.46
C THR A 35 1.43 5.45 7.77
N ARG A 36 0.75 6.60 7.73
CA ARG A 36 1.33 7.90 8.09
C ARG A 36 1.34 8.12 9.59
N ASP A 37 0.21 7.87 10.25
CA ASP A 37 0.05 8.11 11.70
C ASP A 37 -0.13 6.82 12.51
N LEU A 38 -0.18 5.67 11.84
CA LEU A 38 -0.37 4.33 12.40
C LEU A 38 -1.73 4.12 13.06
N SER A 39 -2.72 4.97 12.74
CA SER A 39 -4.10 4.78 13.15
C SER A 39 -4.71 3.53 12.49
N GLN A 40 -5.61 2.89 13.22
CA GLN A 40 -6.13 1.57 12.89
C GLN A 40 -7.65 1.55 13.04
N ARG A 41 -8.33 0.88 12.11
CA ARG A 41 -9.78 0.62 12.17
C ARG A 41 -10.07 -0.81 11.74
N GLN A 42 -10.88 -1.50 12.53
CA GLN A 42 -11.43 -2.80 12.14
C GLN A 42 -12.66 -2.56 11.26
N ILE A 43 -12.63 -3.04 10.04
CA ILE A 43 -13.73 -2.94 9.07
C ILE A 43 -14.42 -4.30 9.00
N PRO A 44 -15.74 -4.39 9.26
CA PRO A 44 -16.47 -5.65 9.16
C PRO A 44 -16.25 -6.31 7.79
N PHE A 45 -15.89 -7.60 7.81
CA PHE A 45 -15.56 -8.37 6.61
C PHE A 45 -15.93 -9.85 6.79
N ASP A 46 -17.20 -10.10 7.14
CA ASP A 46 -17.74 -11.46 7.29
C ASP A 46 -18.26 -11.98 5.94
N LEU A 47 -17.33 -12.47 5.12
CA LEU A 47 -17.69 -13.10 3.85
C LEU A 47 -18.64 -14.29 4.01
N ALA A 48 -18.57 -15.02 5.14
CA ALA A 48 -19.40 -16.20 5.32
C ALA A 48 -20.87 -15.84 5.54
N ALA A 49 -21.16 -14.74 6.24
CA ALA A 49 -22.51 -14.19 6.38
C ALA A 49 -23.12 -13.83 5.02
N GLU A 50 -22.31 -13.36 4.07
CA GLU A 50 -22.72 -13.01 2.71
C GLU A 50 -22.70 -14.21 1.73
N GLY A 51 -22.50 -15.44 2.23
CA GLY A 51 -22.43 -16.64 1.39
C GLY A 51 -21.18 -16.70 0.49
N MET A 52 -20.17 -15.90 0.80
CA MET A 52 -18.90 -15.80 0.08
C MET A 52 -17.75 -16.54 0.80
N ARG A 53 -16.63 -16.68 0.09
CA ARG A 53 -15.39 -17.33 0.55
C ARG A 53 -14.18 -16.58 0.00
N LEU A 54 -13.14 -16.40 0.82
CA LEU A 54 -11.85 -15.90 0.34
C LEU A 54 -11.01 -17.06 -0.22
N LEU A 55 -10.66 -16.99 -1.50
CA LEU A 55 -9.76 -17.93 -2.14
C LEU A 55 -8.36 -17.32 -2.28
N VAL A 56 -7.37 -17.93 -1.65
CA VAL A 56 -5.96 -17.57 -1.82
C VAL A 56 -5.32 -18.53 -2.84
N VAL A 57 -4.77 -17.99 -3.92
CA VAL A 57 -4.11 -18.77 -4.98
C VAL A 57 -2.60 -18.54 -4.93
N ASP A 58 -1.84 -19.55 -4.50
CA ASP A 58 -0.38 -19.54 -4.50
C ASP A 58 0.16 -19.94 -5.88
N THR A 59 0.86 -19.00 -6.54
CA THR A 59 1.48 -19.21 -7.86
C THR A 59 2.65 -20.21 -7.83
N ARG A 60 3.19 -20.52 -6.63
CA ARG A 60 4.36 -21.37 -6.39
C ARG A 60 5.66 -20.91 -7.07
N VAL A 61 5.67 -19.71 -7.65
CA VAL A 61 6.89 -19.11 -8.22
C VAL A 61 7.76 -18.62 -7.07
N LYS A 62 8.94 -19.23 -6.93
CA LYS A 62 9.94 -18.77 -5.96
C LYS A 62 10.81 -17.71 -6.60
N HIS A 63 10.49 -16.44 -6.37
CA HIS A 63 11.42 -15.37 -6.64
C HIS A 63 12.57 -15.49 -5.63
N SER A 64 13.76 -15.89 -6.08
CA SER A 64 14.97 -15.75 -5.26
C SER A 64 15.08 -14.27 -4.90
N HIS A 65 15.04 -13.93 -3.61
CA HIS A 65 15.11 -12.58 -3.04
C HIS A 65 15.73 -11.58 -4.02
N SER A 66 14.84 -10.91 -4.77
CA SER A 66 15.19 -9.89 -5.74
C SER A 66 15.50 -8.63 -4.96
N GLU A 67 16.67 -8.61 -4.31
CA GLU A 67 17.11 -7.55 -3.38
C GLU A 67 17.08 -6.15 -4.03
N GLY A 68 17.04 -6.06 -5.36
CA GLY A 68 17.01 -4.79 -6.10
C GLY A 68 15.62 -4.23 -6.41
N GLU A 69 14.62 -5.05 -6.75
CA GLU A 69 13.39 -4.53 -7.39
C GLU A 69 12.51 -3.74 -6.42
N TYR A 70 12.39 -4.21 -5.19
CA TYR A 70 11.67 -3.46 -4.16
C TYR A 70 12.40 -2.15 -3.84
N GLY A 71 13.73 -2.19 -3.67
CA GLY A 71 14.55 -1.00 -3.42
C GLY A 71 14.43 0.04 -4.54
N LYS A 72 14.43 -0.40 -5.81
CA LYS A 72 14.20 0.46 -6.98
C LYS A 72 12.83 1.13 -6.95
N ARG A 73 11.77 0.38 -6.63
CA ARG A 73 10.41 0.94 -6.50
C ARG A 73 10.36 2.01 -5.43
N ARG A 74 10.92 1.72 -4.25
CA ARG A 74 10.99 2.69 -3.15
C ARG A 74 11.74 3.95 -3.56
N ALA A 75 12.93 3.82 -4.13
CA ALA A 75 13.72 4.95 -4.60
C ALA A 75 12.99 5.75 -5.70
N GLY A 76 12.26 5.07 -6.59
CA GLY A 76 11.41 5.71 -7.60
C GLY A 76 10.25 6.50 -7.00
N CYS A 77 9.61 5.99 -5.94
CA CYS A 77 8.59 6.73 -5.20
C CYS A 77 9.18 7.96 -4.49
N GLU A 78 10.33 7.82 -3.83
CA GLU A 78 11.04 8.92 -3.17
C GLU A 78 11.46 10.01 -4.18
N LYS A 79 11.96 9.60 -5.36
CA LYS A 79 12.23 10.51 -6.47
C LYS A 79 10.98 11.25 -6.94
N GLY A 80 9.85 10.54 -7.08
CA GLY A 80 8.57 11.14 -7.46
C GLY A 80 8.10 12.21 -6.47
N ALA A 81 8.18 11.91 -5.16
CA ALA A 81 7.83 12.85 -4.11
C ALA A 81 8.71 14.11 -4.16
N ALA A 82 10.03 13.94 -4.32
CA ALA A 82 10.97 15.04 -4.45
C ALA A 82 10.69 15.93 -5.68
N LEU A 83 10.42 15.34 -6.85
CA LEU A 83 10.10 16.08 -8.08
C LEU A 83 8.78 16.86 -7.97
N LEU A 84 7.81 16.31 -7.22
CA LEU A 84 6.52 16.95 -7.01
C LEU A 84 6.54 17.97 -5.85
N GLY A 85 7.58 17.99 -5.03
CA GLY A 85 7.72 18.87 -3.89
C GLY A 85 6.78 18.50 -2.73
N VAL A 86 6.54 17.20 -2.54
CA VAL A 86 5.70 16.66 -1.46
C VAL A 86 6.50 15.72 -0.56
N ASP A 87 6.08 15.55 0.69
CA ASP A 87 6.79 14.70 1.66
C ASP A 87 6.59 13.20 1.35
N ALA A 88 5.38 12.82 0.96
CA ALA A 88 5.06 11.48 0.49
C ALA A 88 4.12 11.53 -0.72
N LEU A 89 4.14 10.48 -1.55
CA LEU A 89 3.24 10.41 -2.71
C LEU A 89 1.76 10.45 -2.35
N ARG A 90 1.40 10.03 -1.14
CA ARG A 90 0.03 10.15 -0.58
C ARG A 90 -0.44 11.60 -0.43
N ASP A 91 0.46 12.58 -0.40
CA ASP A 91 0.09 14.00 -0.37
C ASP A 91 -0.38 14.54 -1.73
N VAL A 92 -0.27 13.74 -2.79
CA VAL A 92 -0.86 14.08 -4.09
C VAL A 92 -2.34 13.67 -4.05
N PRO A 93 -3.29 14.62 -4.13
CA PRO A 93 -4.70 14.28 -4.11
C PRO A 93 -5.09 13.59 -5.42
N TYR A 94 -6.02 12.65 -5.35
CA TYR A 94 -6.44 11.84 -6.50
C TYR A 94 -6.96 12.68 -7.68
N ASP A 95 -7.74 13.72 -7.40
CA ASP A 95 -8.25 14.68 -8.39
C ASP A 95 -7.16 15.55 -9.04
N GLY A 96 -6.03 15.72 -8.35
CA GLY A 96 -4.83 16.39 -8.84
C GLY A 96 -3.82 15.48 -9.54
N LEU A 97 -4.11 14.19 -9.70
CA LEU A 97 -3.15 13.22 -10.20
C LEU A 97 -2.66 13.55 -11.62
N ASP A 98 -3.55 13.88 -12.55
CA ASP A 98 -3.14 14.14 -13.94
C ASP A 98 -2.18 15.35 -14.04
N ALA A 99 -2.47 16.42 -13.30
CA ALA A 99 -1.59 17.59 -13.21
C ALA A 99 -0.24 17.25 -12.54
N ALA A 100 -0.25 16.41 -11.50
CA ALA A 100 0.99 15.92 -10.89
C ALA A 100 1.82 15.12 -11.89
N LEU A 101 1.19 14.23 -12.67
CA LEU A 101 1.89 13.45 -13.68
C LEU A 101 2.46 14.33 -14.77
N GLU A 102 1.76 15.35 -15.26
CA GLU A 102 2.30 16.32 -16.23
C GLU A 102 3.60 16.98 -15.73
N ARG A 103 3.66 17.36 -14.44
CA ARG A 103 4.86 17.96 -13.84
C ARG A 103 6.09 17.05 -13.82
N LEU A 104 5.91 15.73 -13.90
CA LEU A 104 7.01 14.77 -13.95
C LEU A 104 7.68 14.66 -15.33
N GLY A 105 7.12 15.29 -16.37
CA GLY A 105 7.71 15.29 -17.72
C GLY A 105 7.93 13.88 -18.27
N ASP A 106 9.14 13.59 -18.76
CA ASP A 106 9.54 12.33 -19.42
C ASP A 106 9.97 11.21 -18.44
N GLU A 107 9.77 11.39 -17.13
CA GLU A 107 10.13 10.40 -16.10
C GLU A 107 9.15 9.21 -16.06
N GLU A 108 9.06 8.43 -17.14
CA GLU A 108 8.03 7.41 -17.35
C GLU A 108 7.94 6.37 -16.22
N GLU A 109 9.07 5.88 -15.70
CA GLU A 109 9.06 4.94 -14.57
C GLU A 109 8.51 5.58 -13.30
N VAL A 110 8.88 6.82 -13.01
CA VAL A 110 8.39 7.57 -11.84
C VAL A 110 6.90 7.86 -12.00
N ARG A 111 6.45 8.28 -13.19
CA ARG A 111 5.03 8.51 -13.49
C ARG A 111 4.18 7.28 -13.20
N ARG A 112 4.66 6.09 -13.56
CA ARG A 112 3.96 4.83 -13.28
C ARG A 112 3.85 4.56 -11.79
N LEU A 113 4.92 4.80 -11.03
CA LEU A 113 4.91 4.62 -9.58
C LEU A 113 3.99 5.64 -8.88
N VAL A 114 4.06 6.91 -9.26
CA VAL A 114 3.17 7.96 -8.72
C VAL A 114 1.71 7.64 -9.03
N ARG A 115 1.40 7.29 -10.28
CA ARG A 115 0.05 6.88 -10.67
C ARG A 115 -0.42 5.72 -9.81
N HIS A 116 0.40 4.67 -9.70
CA HIS A 116 0.04 3.49 -8.92
C HIS A 116 -0.28 3.86 -7.47
N VAL A 117 0.64 4.53 -6.76
CA VAL A 117 0.46 4.86 -5.34
C VAL A 117 -0.79 5.71 -5.11
N VAL A 118 -0.97 6.79 -5.88
CA VAL A 118 -2.12 7.69 -5.70
C VAL A 118 -3.45 6.99 -6.01
N THR A 119 -3.49 6.18 -7.06
CA THR A 119 -4.72 5.42 -7.40
C THR A 119 -4.99 4.28 -6.43
N GLU A 120 -3.97 3.72 -5.80
CA GLU A 120 -4.15 2.61 -4.85
C GLU A 120 -4.58 3.12 -3.48
N ASP A 121 -4.03 4.25 -3.02
CA ASP A 121 -4.51 4.94 -1.82
C ASP A 121 -6.01 5.30 -1.94
N GLU A 122 -6.44 5.85 -3.08
CA GLU A 122 -7.88 6.10 -3.33
C GLU A 122 -8.70 4.81 -3.37
N ARG A 123 -8.20 3.76 -4.03
CA ARG A 123 -8.90 2.47 -4.12
C ARG A 123 -9.14 1.87 -2.74
N VAL A 124 -8.16 1.96 -1.84
CA VAL A 124 -8.28 1.45 -0.47
C VAL A 124 -9.37 2.23 0.29
N GLU A 125 -9.35 3.57 0.24
CA GLU A 125 -10.39 4.40 0.88
C GLU A 125 -11.79 4.08 0.33
N ARG A 126 -11.88 3.84 -0.98
CA ARG A 126 -13.13 3.43 -1.63
C ARG A 126 -13.59 2.05 -1.18
N VAL A 127 -12.70 1.06 -1.09
CA VAL A 127 -13.03 -0.28 -0.58
C VAL A 127 -13.55 -0.20 0.85
N VAL A 128 -12.89 0.59 1.71
CA VAL A 128 -13.35 0.78 3.09
C VAL A 128 -14.75 1.38 3.13
N SER A 129 -14.99 2.42 2.33
CA SER A 129 -16.31 3.06 2.26
C SER A 129 -17.40 2.09 1.80
N LEU A 130 -17.12 1.24 0.81
CA LEU A 130 -18.07 0.23 0.32
C LEU A 130 -18.38 -0.82 1.40
N LEU A 131 -17.34 -1.35 2.06
CA LEU A 131 -17.49 -2.31 3.15
C LEU A 131 -18.30 -1.74 4.33
N GLU A 132 -18.06 -0.48 4.70
CA GLU A 132 -18.82 0.19 5.77
C GLU A 132 -20.29 0.43 5.38
N SER A 133 -20.57 0.58 4.08
CA SER A 133 -21.94 0.73 3.57
C SER A 133 -22.67 -0.58 3.26
N GLY A 134 -21.96 -1.71 3.26
CA GLY A 134 -22.49 -3.03 2.95
C GLY A 134 -22.79 -3.26 1.46
N ASP A 135 -22.05 -2.61 0.55
CA ASP A 135 -22.13 -2.78 -0.91
C ASP A 135 -21.03 -3.72 -1.44
#